data_AF-A0A5B9CRS1-F1
#
_entry.id   AF-A0A5B9CRS1-F1
#
_cell.length_a   1.000
_cell.length_b   1.000
_cell.length_c   1.000
_cell.angle_alpha   90.00
_cell.angle_beta   90.00
_cell.angle_gamma   90.00
#
_symmetry.space_group_name_H-M   'P 1'
#
loop_
_entity.id
_entity.type
_entity.pdbx_description
1 polymer ?
#
loop_
_entity_poly.entity_id
_entity_poly.type
_entity_poly.pdbx_seq_one_letter_code
_entity_poly.pdbx_strand_id
1 'polypeptide(L)'
;TSVDEDSFQGIRRLKELILSSNKITYLHNKTFHSVPNLRNLDLSYNKLQVLQSEQFKGLRKLLILHLRSNSLKTVPIRVFQDCRNLDFLDLGYNRLRSLSRNAFAGLLKLTELHLEHNQFSKINFAHFPRLFNLRSIYLQWNRIRSLSQGLSWTWSSLHNLDLSGNDIAGIEPGTFQCLPNLQKLNLDSNKLTNISQETVNAWISLISITLSGNMWECTRSICPLFNWLKNFKGNKESTMICAGPKHIQGEKVSDAVETYNICAEIPVVVTEKPYQVPKTQQRPIFIPKPTVPKVEDYEPTSFTPSPSPDFPTSGPEPEYEHVSFHKIIAGS
;
A
#
# COMPACT_ATOMS: atom_id res chain seq x y z
N THR A 1 17.81 -23.47 -9.81
CA THR A 1 17.39 -23.73 -11.21
C THR A 1 17.17 -22.43 -11.95
N SER A 2 17.63 -22.33 -13.20
CA SER A 2 17.37 -21.19 -14.10
C SER A 2 16.33 -21.54 -15.17
N VAL A 3 15.74 -20.52 -15.80
CA VAL A 3 15.10 -20.63 -17.11
C VAL A 3 15.81 -19.67 -18.05
N ASP A 4 16.24 -20.18 -19.20
CA ASP A 4 17.13 -19.48 -20.13
C ASP A 4 16.36 -18.53 -21.07
N GLU A 5 17.07 -17.87 -21.99
CA GLU A 5 16.46 -16.95 -22.97
C GLU A 5 15.51 -17.69 -23.94
N ASP A 6 15.99 -18.80 -24.50
CA ASP A 6 15.34 -19.48 -25.62
C ASP A 6 14.43 -20.64 -25.22
N SER A 7 14.20 -20.87 -23.91
CA SER A 7 13.37 -21.97 -23.40
C SER A 7 11.93 -21.99 -23.96
N PHE A 8 11.45 -20.85 -24.47
CA PHE A 8 10.13 -20.71 -25.09
C PHE A 8 10.19 -20.25 -26.57
N GLN A 9 11.33 -20.41 -27.22
CA GLN A 9 11.48 -20.13 -28.65
C GLN A 9 10.56 -21.05 -29.48
N GLY A 10 10.06 -20.56 -30.62
CA GLY A 10 9.14 -21.29 -31.50
C GLY A 10 7.67 -21.34 -31.04
N ILE A 11 7.37 -21.46 -29.73
CA ILE A 11 5.99 -21.67 -29.20
C ILE A 11 5.14 -20.39 -29.10
N ARG A 12 5.18 -19.52 -30.12
CA ARG A 12 4.52 -18.20 -30.16
C ARG A 12 3.00 -18.20 -29.90
N ARG A 13 2.32 -19.35 -30.02
CA ARG A 13 0.86 -19.52 -29.79
C ARG A 13 0.49 -19.82 -28.33
N LEU A 14 1.48 -19.89 -27.43
CA LEU A 14 1.28 -20.12 -26.00
C LEU A 14 0.34 -19.06 -25.38
N LYS A 15 -0.67 -19.52 -24.62
CA LYS A 15 -1.66 -18.69 -23.92
C LYS A 15 -1.57 -18.86 -22.40
N GLU A 16 -1.17 -20.02 -21.92
CA GLU A 16 -1.04 -20.33 -20.49
C GLU A 16 0.25 -21.10 -20.23
N LEU A 17 1.02 -20.64 -19.23
CA LEU A 17 2.29 -21.20 -18.81
C LEU A 17 2.31 -21.29 -17.28
N ILE A 18 2.30 -22.52 -16.75
CA ILE A 18 2.38 -22.78 -15.30
C ILE A 18 3.74 -23.39 -14.96
N LEU A 19 4.54 -22.60 -14.26
CA LEU A 19 5.88 -22.89 -13.75
C LEU A 19 5.92 -22.86 -12.21
N SER A 20 4.76 -22.83 -11.55
CA SER A 20 4.69 -22.79 -10.10
C SER A 20 5.22 -24.05 -9.43
N SER A 21 5.49 -23.97 -8.13
CA SER A 21 5.96 -25.10 -7.30
C SER A 21 7.27 -25.74 -7.79
N ASN A 22 8.18 -24.91 -8.32
CA ASN A 22 9.50 -25.31 -8.80
C ASN A 22 10.62 -24.72 -7.91
N LYS A 23 11.88 -24.99 -8.26
CA LYS A 23 13.08 -24.43 -7.61
C LYS A 23 13.69 -23.26 -8.39
N ILE A 24 12.90 -22.53 -9.20
CA ILE A 24 13.43 -21.46 -10.07
C ILE A 24 13.98 -20.33 -9.21
N THR A 25 15.28 -20.09 -9.31
CA THR A 25 16.03 -19.04 -8.61
C THR A 25 16.31 -17.84 -9.51
N TYR A 26 16.34 -18.05 -10.82
CA TYR A 26 16.70 -17.06 -11.83
C TYR A 26 15.85 -17.24 -13.10
N LEU A 27 15.44 -16.12 -13.69
CA LEU A 27 14.87 -16.04 -15.04
C LEU A 27 15.79 -15.13 -15.86
N HIS A 28 16.11 -15.52 -17.09
CA HIS A 28 16.78 -14.60 -17.98
C HIS A 28 15.86 -13.42 -18.34
N ASN A 29 16.41 -12.22 -18.56
CA ASN A 29 15.61 -11.00 -18.77
C ASN A 29 14.63 -11.13 -19.94
N LYS A 30 15.00 -11.93 -20.95
CA LYS A 30 14.21 -12.12 -22.17
C LYS A 30 13.37 -13.40 -22.24
N THR A 31 13.38 -14.25 -21.21
CA THR A 31 12.74 -15.58 -21.21
C THR A 31 11.33 -15.59 -21.81
N PHE A 32 10.49 -14.58 -21.56
CA PHE A 32 9.11 -14.52 -22.06
C PHE A 32 8.90 -13.73 -23.37
N HIS A 33 9.94 -13.16 -23.98
CA HIS A 33 9.79 -12.29 -25.16
C HIS A 33 9.29 -13.05 -26.41
N SER A 34 9.56 -14.35 -26.49
CA SER A 34 9.16 -15.26 -27.56
C SER A 34 7.67 -15.67 -27.50
N VAL A 35 6.96 -15.39 -26.41
CA VAL A 35 5.56 -15.79 -26.17
C VAL A 35 4.60 -14.59 -25.99
N PRO A 36 4.50 -13.65 -26.95
CA PRO A 36 3.69 -12.42 -26.82
C PRO A 36 2.17 -12.65 -26.76
N ASN A 37 1.71 -13.89 -26.96
CA ASN A 37 0.29 -14.27 -26.85
C ASN A 37 -0.12 -14.78 -25.47
N LEU A 38 0.82 -14.85 -24.52
CA LEU A 38 0.57 -15.33 -23.17
C LEU A 38 -0.50 -14.49 -22.46
N ARG A 39 -1.43 -15.16 -21.78
CA ARG A 39 -2.58 -14.60 -21.05
C ARG A 39 -2.54 -14.91 -19.55
N ASN A 40 -2.07 -16.10 -19.19
CA ASN A 40 -1.84 -16.51 -17.81
C ASN A 40 -0.39 -16.98 -17.65
N LEU A 41 0.30 -16.43 -16.66
CA LEU A 41 1.65 -16.82 -16.25
C LEU A 41 1.67 -17.05 -14.74
N ASP A 42 1.94 -18.28 -14.33
CA ASP A 42 2.10 -18.63 -12.92
C ASP A 42 3.54 -19.04 -12.62
N LEU A 43 4.20 -18.23 -11.79
CA LEU A 43 5.56 -18.40 -11.27
C LEU A 43 5.57 -18.60 -9.74
N SER A 44 4.41 -18.90 -9.14
CA SER A 44 4.25 -19.00 -7.68
C SER A 44 5.08 -20.11 -7.04
N TYR A 45 5.35 -20.02 -5.74
CA TYR A 45 6.04 -21.07 -4.97
C TYR A 45 7.40 -21.45 -5.60
N ASN A 46 8.18 -20.43 -5.96
CA ASN A 46 9.52 -20.54 -6.51
C ASN A 46 10.53 -19.83 -5.57
N LYS A 47 11.77 -19.65 -6.03
CA LYS A 47 12.87 -19.05 -5.25
C LYS A 47 13.40 -17.75 -5.88
N LEU A 48 12.58 -17.06 -6.68
CA LEU A 48 12.97 -15.81 -7.35
C LEU A 48 13.27 -14.72 -6.33
N GLN A 49 14.45 -14.10 -6.41
CA GLN A 49 14.84 -13.00 -5.51
C GLN A 49 14.74 -11.61 -6.15
N VAL A 50 14.80 -11.56 -7.49
CA VAL A 50 14.85 -10.35 -8.31
C VAL A 50 14.06 -10.60 -9.60
N LEU A 51 13.33 -9.59 -10.06
CA LEU A 51 12.80 -9.51 -11.42
C LEU A 51 13.73 -8.61 -12.25
N GLN A 52 13.99 -8.97 -13.50
CA GLN A 52 14.74 -8.10 -14.41
C GLN A 52 13.87 -6.92 -14.90
N SER A 53 14.49 -5.81 -15.29
CA SER A 53 13.77 -4.57 -15.65
C SER A 53 12.83 -4.70 -16.86
N GLU A 54 13.08 -5.65 -17.76
CA GLU A 54 12.26 -5.91 -18.94
C GLU A 54 11.60 -7.31 -18.93
N GLN A 55 11.56 -7.99 -17.77
CA GLN A 55 11.16 -9.41 -17.65
C GLN A 55 9.86 -9.77 -18.39
N PHE A 56 8.87 -8.86 -18.41
CA PHE A 56 7.54 -9.06 -19.01
C PHE A 56 7.29 -8.19 -20.27
N LYS A 57 8.36 -7.68 -20.90
CA LYS A 57 8.30 -6.88 -22.13
C LYS A 57 7.60 -7.64 -23.26
N GLY A 58 6.77 -6.94 -24.02
CA GLY A 58 5.95 -7.53 -25.09
C GLY A 58 4.72 -8.32 -24.64
N LEU A 59 4.54 -8.64 -23.35
CA LEU A 59 3.40 -9.44 -22.85
C LEU A 59 2.08 -8.64 -22.75
N ARG A 60 1.69 -8.00 -23.87
CA ARG A 60 0.53 -7.11 -23.97
C ARG A 60 -0.82 -7.81 -23.85
N LYS A 61 -0.86 -9.14 -23.97
CA LYS A 61 -2.06 -9.97 -23.83
C LYS A 61 -2.18 -10.65 -22.46
N LEU A 62 -1.21 -10.43 -21.56
CA LEU A 62 -1.23 -11.00 -20.21
C LEU A 62 -2.41 -10.40 -19.43
N LEU A 63 -3.18 -11.26 -18.78
CA LEU A 63 -4.37 -10.95 -17.99
C LEU A 63 -4.14 -11.29 -16.51
N ILE A 64 -3.47 -12.41 -16.25
CA ILE A 64 -3.19 -12.94 -14.91
C ILE A 64 -1.68 -13.18 -14.79
N LEU A 65 -1.09 -12.70 -13.70
CA LEU A 65 0.29 -12.95 -13.32
C LEU A 65 0.38 -13.29 -11.83
N HIS A 66 0.81 -14.51 -11.54
CA HIS A 66 1.10 -14.92 -10.17
C HIS A 66 2.62 -15.02 -9.94
N LEU A 67 3.11 -14.33 -8.91
CA LEU A 67 4.49 -14.32 -8.41
C LEU A 67 4.53 -14.64 -6.89
N ARG A 68 3.44 -15.22 -6.36
CA ARG A 68 3.23 -15.54 -4.96
C ARG A 68 4.35 -16.42 -4.39
N SER A 69 4.63 -16.32 -3.09
CA SER A 69 5.50 -17.28 -2.40
C SER A 69 6.89 -17.41 -3.06
N ASN A 70 7.48 -16.26 -3.36
CA ASN A 70 8.86 -16.13 -3.86
C ASN A 70 9.71 -15.40 -2.79
N SER A 71 10.87 -14.86 -3.17
CA SER A 71 11.75 -14.10 -2.27
C SER A 71 12.07 -12.71 -2.81
N LEU A 72 11.16 -12.13 -3.61
CA LEU A 72 11.34 -10.82 -4.22
C LEU A 72 11.49 -9.73 -3.15
N LYS A 73 12.59 -8.97 -3.23
CA LYS A 73 12.89 -7.88 -2.29
C LYS A 73 12.40 -6.50 -2.77
N THR A 74 12.27 -6.35 -4.09
CA THR A 74 11.85 -5.12 -4.77
C THR A 74 11.01 -5.46 -6.01
N VAL A 75 10.18 -4.50 -6.44
CA VAL A 75 9.57 -4.48 -7.77
C VAL A 75 10.33 -3.44 -8.60
N PRO A 76 10.99 -3.82 -9.72
CA PRO A 76 11.69 -2.86 -10.56
C PRO A 76 10.74 -1.84 -11.18
N ILE A 77 11.22 -0.60 -11.35
CA ILE A 77 10.47 0.48 -11.98
C ILE A 77 10.08 0.04 -13.41
N ARG A 78 8.81 0.24 -13.79
CA ARG A 78 8.29 -0.07 -15.14
C ARG A 78 8.40 -1.53 -15.60
N VAL A 79 8.65 -2.50 -14.72
CA VAL A 79 8.74 -3.94 -15.11
C VAL A 79 7.45 -4.46 -15.78
N PHE A 80 6.31 -3.83 -15.51
CA PHE A 80 5.00 -4.15 -16.09
C PHE A 80 4.53 -3.20 -17.20
N GLN A 81 5.41 -2.36 -17.76
CA GLN A 81 5.06 -1.25 -18.67
C GLN A 81 4.28 -1.67 -19.93
N ASP A 82 4.50 -2.89 -20.42
CA ASP A 82 3.80 -3.47 -21.57
C ASP A 82 2.57 -4.33 -21.18
N CYS A 83 2.38 -4.69 -19.91
CA CYS A 83 1.30 -5.55 -19.40
C CYS A 83 -0.06 -4.82 -19.29
N ARG A 84 -0.45 -4.10 -20.35
CA ARG A 84 -1.58 -3.15 -20.35
C ARG A 84 -2.96 -3.78 -20.20
N ASN A 85 -3.09 -5.09 -20.43
CA ASN A 85 -4.33 -5.84 -20.22
C ASN A 85 -4.33 -6.66 -18.93
N LEU A 86 -3.29 -6.55 -18.09
CA LEU A 86 -3.25 -7.28 -16.83
C LEU A 86 -4.39 -6.80 -15.92
N ASP A 87 -5.17 -7.76 -15.44
CA ASP A 87 -6.37 -7.60 -14.63
C ASP A 87 -6.09 -8.01 -13.17
N PHE A 88 -5.31 -9.08 -13.00
CA PHE A 88 -4.93 -9.65 -11.70
C PHE A 88 -3.40 -9.75 -11.56
N LEU A 89 -2.86 -9.30 -10.43
CA LEU A 89 -1.44 -9.42 -10.07
C LEU A 89 -1.25 -9.90 -8.62
N ASP A 90 -0.60 -11.05 -8.44
CA ASP A 90 -0.24 -11.57 -7.12
C ASP A 90 1.27 -11.49 -6.84
N LEU A 91 1.63 -10.64 -5.88
CA LEU A 91 2.96 -10.45 -5.31
C LEU A 91 2.98 -10.78 -3.79
N GLY A 92 1.95 -11.46 -3.29
CA GLY A 92 1.85 -11.87 -1.90
C GLY A 92 2.94 -12.86 -1.49
N TYR A 93 3.19 -13.00 -0.19
CA TYR A 93 4.16 -13.96 0.36
C TYR A 93 5.57 -13.77 -0.23
N ASN A 94 6.02 -12.50 -0.31
CA ASN A 94 7.34 -12.13 -0.79
C ASN A 94 8.11 -11.37 0.32
N ARG A 95 9.18 -10.66 -0.03
CA ARG A 95 10.05 -9.92 0.92
C ARG A 95 10.10 -8.42 0.57
N LEU A 96 9.06 -7.90 -0.07
CA LEU A 96 8.98 -6.51 -0.51
C LEU A 96 8.92 -5.57 0.69
N ARG A 97 9.82 -4.57 0.74
CA ARG A 97 9.90 -3.60 1.85
C ARG A 97 9.34 -2.24 1.52
N SER A 98 9.37 -1.88 0.24
CA SER A 98 8.91 -0.59 -0.27
C SER A 98 8.50 -0.73 -1.73
N LEU A 99 7.72 0.25 -2.21
CA LEU A 99 7.35 0.39 -3.61
C LEU A 99 8.04 1.61 -4.18
N SER A 100 8.68 1.47 -5.33
CA SER A 100 9.20 2.60 -6.09
C SER A 100 8.04 3.33 -6.77
N ARG A 101 8.15 4.66 -6.92
CA ARG A 101 7.24 5.42 -7.78
C ARG A 101 7.29 4.80 -9.19
N ASN A 102 6.13 4.52 -9.77
CA ASN A 102 5.99 3.85 -11.08
C ASN A 102 6.41 2.36 -11.13
N ALA A 103 6.48 1.64 -10.00
CA ALA A 103 6.59 0.18 -9.98
C ALA A 103 5.49 -0.49 -10.83
N PHE A 104 4.24 -0.05 -10.65
CA PHE A 104 3.05 -0.55 -11.33
C PHE A 104 2.67 0.23 -12.61
N ALA A 105 3.61 0.98 -13.19
CA ALA A 105 3.34 1.71 -14.43
C ALA A 105 3.03 0.74 -15.59
N GLY A 106 2.01 1.09 -16.39
CA GLY A 106 1.51 0.26 -17.49
C GLY A 106 0.27 -0.58 -17.16
N LEU A 107 -0.02 -0.81 -15.87
CA LEU A 107 -1.12 -1.65 -15.39
C LEU A 107 -2.50 -0.97 -15.45
N LEU A 108 -2.89 -0.52 -16.66
CA LEU A 108 -4.07 0.32 -16.89
C LEU A 108 -5.41 -0.37 -16.63
N LYS A 109 -5.47 -1.71 -16.74
CA LYS A 109 -6.68 -2.51 -16.53
C LYS A 109 -6.71 -3.28 -15.21
N LEU A 110 -5.67 -3.16 -14.38
CA LEU A 110 -5.56 -3.95 -13.15
C LEU A 110 -6.73 -3.66 -12.21
N THR A 111 -7.49 -4.69 -11.84
CA THR A 111 -8.63 -4.62 -10.93
C THR A 111 -8.29 -5.16 -9.53
N GLU A 112 -7.36 -6.11 -9.43
CA GLU A 112 -7.00 -6.77 -8.17
C GLU A 112 -5.48 -6.89 -7.98
N LEU A 113 -5.00 -6.47 -6.80
CA LEU A 113 -3.57 -6.45 -6.45
C LEU A 113 -3.32 -7.06 -5.07
N HIS A 114 -2.60 -8.17 -5.05
CA HIS A 114 -2.19 -8.87 -3.84
C HIS A 114 -0.76 -8.50 -3.43
N LEU A 115 -0.61 -7.98 -2.21
CA LEU A 115 0.64 -7.53 -1.59
C LEU A 115 0.75 -8.02 -0.13
N GLU A 116 -0.11 -8.95 0.30
CA GLU A 116 -0.14 -9.50 1.65
C GLU A 116 1.14 -10.30 1.99
N HIS A 117 1.42 -10.49 3.29
CA HIS A 117 2.59 -11.26 3.76
C HIS A 117 3.92 -10.80 3.13
N ASN A 118 4.12 -9.48 3.10
CA ASN A 118 5.37 -8.84 2.70
C ASN A 118 6.03 -8.14 3.91
N GLN A 119 6.89 -7.16 3.69
CA GLN A 119 7.65 -6.44 4.73
C GLN A 119 7.43 -4.92 4.65
N PHE A 120 6.30 -4.46 4.11
CA PHE A 120 6.00 -3.03 3.99
C PHE A 120 5.85 -2.38 5.37
N SER A 121 6.61 -1.31 5.63
CA SER A 121 6.56 -0.54 6.88
C SER A 121 5.75 0.76 6.77
N LYS A 122 5.60 1.28 5.55
CA LYS A 122 4.83 2.48 5.22
C LYS A 122 4.14 2.30 3.88
N ILE A 123 2.93 2.80 3.73
CA ILE A 123 2.25 2.91 2.43
C ILE A 123 1.90 4.37 2.18
N ASN A 124 2.17 4.82 0.96
CA ASN A 124 1.71 6.09 0.42
C ASN A 124 0.91 5.79 -0.86
N PHE A 125 -0.33 6.27 -0.94
CA PHE A 125 -1.19 5.98 -2.10
C PHE A 125 -0.63 6.55 -3.42
N ALA A 126 0.29 7.54 -3.37
CA ALA A 126 0.99 8.08 -4.53
C ALA A 126 1.94 7.08 -5.23
N HIS A 127 2.21 5.91 -4.63
CA HIS A 127 2.94 4.82 -5.28
C HIS A 127 2.09 4.01 -6.27
N PHE A 128 0.77 4.24 -6.33
CA PHE A 128 -0.17 3.59 -7.23
C PHE A 128 -0.72 4.56 -8.32
N PRO A 129 0.12 5.32 -9.04
CA PRO A 129 -0.36 6.33 -9.98
C PRO A 129 -1.12 5.67 -11.13
N ARG A 130 -2.30 6.22 -11.46
CA ARG A 130 -3.09 5.87 -12.65
C ARG A 130 -3.59 4.41 -12.71
N LEU A 131 -3.68 3.72 -11.57
CA LEU A 131 -4.38 2.44 -11.45
C LEU A 131 -5.92 2.68 -11.39
N PHE A 132 -6.45 3.29 -12.45
CA PHE A 132 -7.82 3.82 -12.54
C PHE A 132 -8.93 2.76 -12.55
N ASN A 133 -8.58 1.47 -12.69
CA ASN A 133 -9.51 0.36 -12.64
C ASN A 133 -9.34 -0.49 -11.38
N LEU A 134 -8.37 -0.18 -10.50
CA LEU A 134 -8.06 -1.02 -9.34
C LEU A 134 -9.17 -0.90 -8.30
N ARG A 135 -9.77 -2.05 -7.96
CA ARG A 135 -10.91 -2.22 -7.06
C ARG A 135 -10.51 -2.79 -5.72
N SER A 136 -9.55 -3.71 -5.69
CA SER A 136 -9.11 -4.42 -4.49
C SER A 136 -7.60 -4.31 -4.28
N ILE A 137 -7.19 -3.97 -3.06
CA ILE A 137 -5.80 -4.05 -2.59
C ILE A 137 -5.75 -4.84 -1.29
N TYR A 138 -4.89 -5.86 -1.26
CA TYR A 138 -4.63 -6.69 -0.09
C TYR A 138 -3.23 -6.39 0.45
N LEU A 139 -3.15 -5.80 1.64
CA LEU A 139 -1.91 -5.40 2.32
C LEU A 139 -1.79 -6.04 3.72
N GLN A 140 -2.63 -7.01 4.04
CA GLN A 140 -2.64 -7.69 5.32
C GLN A 140 -1.34 -8.44 5.63
N TRP A 141 -1.07 -8.67 6.91
CA TRP A 141 0.13 -9.37 7.39
C TRP A 141 1.45 -8.77 6.89
N ASN A 142 1.51 -7.43 6.85
CA ASN A 142 2.73 -6.66 6.61
C ASN A 142 3.25 -6.10 7.96
N ARG A 143 3.98 -4.97 7.95
CA ARG A 143 4.48 -4.29 9.16
C ARG A 143 4.16 -2.79 9.11
N ILE A 144 3.04 -2.44 8.49
CA ILE A 144 2.70 -1.06 8.14
C ILE A 144 2.39 -0.30 9.43
N ARG A 145 3.11 0.79 9.67
CA ARG A 145 2.93 1.67 10.85
C ARG A 145 2.26 2.99 10.52
N SER A 146 2.42 3.45 9.28
CA SER A 146 1.91 4.73 8.81
C SER A 146 1.32 4.61 7.40
N LEU A 147 0.12 5.12 7.24
CA LEU A 147 -0.55 5.34 5.96
C LEU A 147 -0.52 6.84 5.66
N SER A 148 -0.32 7.20 4.39
CA SER A 148 -0.27 8.58 3.95
C SER A 148 -0.88 8.74 2.56
N GLN A 149 -1.53 9.87 2.31
CA GLN A 149 -2.04 10.21 0.99
C GLN A 149 -1.23 11.39 0.42
N GLY A 150 -0.34 11.09 -0.52
CA GLY A 150 0.43 12.08 -1.28
C GLY A 150 -0.23 12.39 -2.63
N LEU A 151 -1.56 12.36 -2.70
CA LEU A 151 -2.31 12.41 -3.95
C LEU A 151 -2.75 13.83 -4.29
N SER A 152 -2.57 14.22 -5.55
CA SER A 152 -3.18 15.43 -6.13
C SER A 152 -4.50 15.12 -6.85
N TRP A 153 -5.06 13.93 -6.65
CA TRP A 153 -6.26 13.43 -7.32
C TRP A 153 -7.01 12.42 -6.45
N THR A 154 -8.28 12.21 -6.77
CA THR A 154 -9.16 11.27 -6.09
C THR A 154 -9.09 9.88 -6.73
N TRP A 155 -8.98 8.81 -5.93
CA TRP A 155 -8.91 7.44 -6.39
C TRP A 155 -10.28 6.75 -6.34
N SER A 156 -11.17 7.18 -7.23
CA SER A 156 -12.58 6.77 -7.26
C SER A 156 -12.85 5.30 -7.66
N SER A 157 -11.82 4.51 -7.98
CA SER A 157 -11.97 3.12 -8.41
C SER A 157 -11.83 2.10 -7.29
N LEU A 158 -11.22 2.47 -6.16
CA LEU A 158 -10.90 1.54 -5.08
C LEU A 158 -12.14 1.29 -4.21
N HIS A 159 -12.52 0.02 -4.05
CA HIS A 159 -13.71 -0.42 -3.31
C HIS A 159 -13.34 -1.27 -2.09
N ASN A 160 -12.25 -2.04 -2.14
CA ASN A 160 -11.81 -2.94 -1.08
C ASN A 160 -10.35 -2.67 -0.70
N LEU A 161 -10.09 -2.48 0.59
CA LEU A 161 -8.76 -2.29 1.16
C LEU A 161 -8.62 -3.13 2.43
N ASP A 162 -7.77 -4.15 2.38
CA ASP A 162 -7.41 -4.95 3.55
C ASP A 162 -6.05 -4.53 4.10
N LEU A 163 -6.05 -4.08 5.36
CA LEU A 163 -4.88 -3.64 6.11
C LEU A 163 -4.71 -4.45 7.41
N SER A 164 -5.39 -5.59 7.56
CA SER A 164 -5.37 -6.39 8.79
C SER A 164 -3.99 -6.94 9.14
N GLY A 165 -3.75 -7.25 10.42
CA GLY A 165 -2.48 -7.86 10.86
C GLY A 165 -1.26 -6.99 10.56
N ASN A 166 -1.35 -5.68 10.84
CA ASN A 166 -0.27 -4.71 10.66
C ASN A 166 0.07 -3.99 11.99
N ASP A 167 1.01 -3.05 11.95
CA ASP A 167 1.49 -2.29 13.12
C ASP A 167 0.86 -0.87 13.19
N ILE A 168 -0.32 -0.64 12.61
CA ILE A 168 -0.89 0.72 12.49
C ILE A 168 -1.35 1.20 13.88
N ALA A 169 -0.66 2.18 14.44
CA ALA A 169 -0.97 2.76 15.76
C ALA A 169 -1.94 3.95 15.70
N GLY A 170 -2.03 4.61 14.55
CA GLY A 170 -2.92 5.74 14.30
C GLY A 170 -3.03 6.03 12.81
N ILE A 171 -4.05 6.81 12.44
CA ILE A 171 -4.35 7.19 11.06
C ILE A 171 -4.31 8.72 10.98
N GLU A 172 -3.55 9.28 10.03
CA GLU A 172 -3.47 10.72 9.84
C GLU A 172 -4.82 11.27 9.33
N PRO A 173 -5.35 12.37 9.92
CA PRO A 173 -6.54 13.05 9.43
C PRO A 173 -6.44 13.32 7.92
N GLY A 174 -7.42 12.80 7.18
CA GLY A 174 -7.49 12.96 5.73
C GLY A 174 -6.86 11.85 4.89
N THR A 175 -6.20 10.84 5.47
CA THR A 175 -5.65 9.67 4.72
C THR A 175 -6.69 9.03 3.80
N PHE A 176 -7.95 8.94 4.23
CA PHE A 176 -9.04 8.33 3.45
C PHE A 176 -9.84 9.32 2.57
N GLN A 177 -9.58 10.64 2.62
CA GLN A 177 -10.33 11.63 1.82
C GLN A 177 -10.17 11.42 0.31
N CYS A 178 -9.05 10.83 -0.13
CA CYS A 178 -8.83 10.49 -1.53
C CYS A 178 -9.56 9.22 -2.00
N LEU A 179 -10.26 8.49 -1.11
CA LEU A 179 -10.90 7.18 -1.38
C LEU A 179 -12.45 7.23 -1.22
N PRO A 180 -13.18 8.09 -1.95
CA PRO A 180 -14.60 8.37 -1.70
C PRO A 180 -15.52 7.17 -1.94
N ASN A 181 -15.08 6.19 -2.74
CA ASN A 181 -15.86 5.01 -3.13
C ASN A 181 -15.42 3.74 -2.37
N LEU A 182 -14.60 3.87 -1.33
CA LEU A 182 -14.19 2.74 -0.51
C LEU A 182 -15.42 2.16 0.19
N GLN A 183 -15.66 0.86 -0.02
CA GLN A 183 -16.82 0.12 0.46
C GLN A 183 -16.47 -0.87 1.58
N LYS A 184 -15.29 -1.49 1.50
CA LYS A 184 -14.79 -2.47 2.47
C LYS A 184 -13.44 -2.02 2.99
N LEU A 185 -13.34 -1.89 4.32
CA LEU A 185 -12.11 -1.52 5.01
C LEU A 185 -11.88 -2.49 6.17
N ASN A 186 -10.84 -3.32 6.07
CA ASN A 186 -10.42 -4.21 7.14
C ASN A 186 -9.21 -3.61 7.88
N LEU A 187 -9.38 -3.33 9.16
CA LEU A 187 -8.37 -2.79 10.07
C LEU A 187 -8.12 -3.73 11.28
N ASP A 188 -8.54 -4.99 11.20
CA ASP A 188 -8.38 -5.96 12.29
C ASP A 188 -6.91 -6.18 12.66
N SER A 189 -6.65 -6.57 13.91
CA SER A 189 -5.32 -6.99 14.39
C SER A 189 -4.22 -5.95 14.13
N ASN A 190 -4.53 -4.68 14.38
CA ASN A 190 -3.59 -3.55 14.30
C ASN A 190 -3.22 -3.05 15.71
N LYS A 191 -2.74 -1.80 15.84
CA LYS A 191 -2.35 -1.17 17.11
C LYS A 191 -3.12 0.12 17.39
N LEU A 192 -4.28 0.31 16.73
CA LEU A 192 -5.07 1.52 16.84
C LEU A 192 -5.59 1.71 18.26
N THR A 193 -5.42 2.91 18.82
CA THR A 193 -5.95 3.27 20.15
C THR A 193 -7.23 4.10 20.08
N ASN A 194 -7.38 4.90 19.02
CA ASN A 194 -8.56 5.70 18.73
C ASN A 194 -8.64 6.00 17.22
N ILE A 195 -9.73 6.63 16.78
CA ILE A 195 -9.91 7.17 15.43
C ILE A 195 -10.49 8.58 15.56
N SER A 196 -9.96 9.55 14.83
CA SER A 196 -10.38 10.95 14.90
C SER A 196 -11.72 11.20 14.20
N GLN A 197 -12.39 12.31 14.53
CA GLN A 197 -13.65 12.71 13.90
C GLN A 197 -13.48 12.95 12.39
N GLU A 198 -12.37 13.56 11.97
CA GLU A 198 -12.04 13.83 10.56
C GLU A 198 -11.81 12.53 9.78
N THR A 199 -11.35 11.48 10.46
CA THR A 199 -11.07 10.18 9.85
C THR A 199 -12.38 9.42 9.61
N VAL A 200 -13.29 9.35 10.58
CA VAL A 200 -14.62 8.72 10.39
C VAL A 200 -15.49 9.53 9.42
N ASN A 201 -15.34 10.86 9.37
CA ASN A 201 -16.03 11.72 8.40
C ASN A 201 -15.59 11.44 6.95
N ALA A 202 -14.42 10.85 6.72
CA ALA A 202 -13.96 10.46 5.38
C ALA A 202 -14.53 9.09 4.92
N TRP A 203 -15.10 8.29 5.84
CA TRP A 203 -15.63 6.95 5.56
C TRP A 203 -17.07 6.99 5.00
N ILE A 204 -17.29 7.81 3.98
CA ILE A 204 -18.62 8.16 3.45
C ILE A 204 -19.37 7.02 2.73
N SER A 205 -18.65 6.05 2.17
CA SER A 205 -19.21 4.99 1.31
C SER A 205 -19.02 3.57 1.86
N LEU A 206 -18.53 3.43 3.11
CA LEU A 206 -18.31 2.10 3.69
C LEU A 206 -19.64 1.36 3.86
N ILE A 207 -19.65 0.09 3.43
CA ILE A 207 -20.71 -0.89 3.69
C ILE A 207 -20.20 -2.05 4.55
N SER A 208 -18.89 -2.17 4.74
CA SER A 208 -18.26 -3.17 5.60
C SER A 208 -17.02 -2.59 6.29
N ILE A 209 -16.93 -2.74 7.61
CA ILE A 209 -15.75 -2.35 8.39
C ILE A 209 -15.47 -3.35 9.52
N THR A 210 -14.20 -3.68 9.73
CA THR A 210 -13.75 -4.54 10.84
C THR A 210 -12.58 -3.89 11.57
N LEU A 211 -12.61 -3.98 12.91
CA LEU A 211 -11.82 -3.16 13.85
C LEU A 211 -11.32 -3.96 15.08
N SER A 212 -11.50 -5.27 15.08
CA SER A 212 -11.24 -6.16 16.21
C SER A 212 -9.74 -6.42 16.40
N GLY A 213 -9.31 -6.80 17.61
CA GLY A 213 -7.89 -7.05 17.90
C GLY A 213 -6.98 -5.81 17.85
N ASN A 214 -7.55 -4.61 18.02
CA ASN A 214 -6.82 -3.34 18.19
C ASN A 214 -6.65 -2.98 19.67
N MET A 215 -5.90 -1.93 19.95
CA MET A 215 -5.51 -1.50 21.31
C MET A 215 -6.40 -0.36 21.83
N TRP A 216 -7.73 -0.51 21.74
CA TRP A 216 -8.68 0.59 21.97
C TRP A 216 -8.57 1.20 23.37
N GLU A 217 -8.29 2.50 23.42
CA GLU A 217 -8.28 3.31 24.66
C GLU A 217 -9.68 3.88 24.88
N CYS A 218 -10.43 3.21 25.77
CA CYS A 218 -11.79 3.55 26.17
C CYS A 218 -11.80 4.76 27.12
N THR A 219 -11.43 5.91 26.56
CA THR A 219 -11.59 7.24 27.16
C THR A 219 -12.39 8.12 26.20
N ARG A 220 -12.49 9.43 26.43
CA ARG A 220 -13.20 10.35 25.52
C ARG A 220 -12.69 10.30 24.07
N SER A 221 -11.46 9.81 23.84
CA SER A 221 -10.88 9.57 22.51
C SER A 221 -11.62 8.52 21.66
N ILE A 222 -12.33 7.55 22.26
CA ILE A 222 -13.06 6.53 21.50
C ILE A 222 -14.36 7.05 20.88
N CYS A 223 -14.88 8.17 21.38
CA CYS A 223 -16.23 8.62 21.10
C CYS A 223 -16.55 8.98 19.64
N PRO A 224 -15.64 9.57 18.84
CA PRO A 224 -15.90 9.78 17.41
C PRO A 224 -16.16 8.46 16.69
N LEU A 225 -15.34 7.43 16.98
CA LEU A 225 -15.50 6.09 16.43
C LEU A 225 -16.78 5.41 16.92
N PHE A 226 -17.04 5.45 18.23
CA PHE A 226 -18.24 4.83 18.82
C PHE A 226 -19.53 5.45 18.28
N ASN A 227 -19.62 6.79 18.22
CA ASN A 227 -20.79 7.49 17.71
C ASN A 227 -21.01 7.26 16.21
N TRP A 228 -19.93 7.17 15.43
CA TRP A 228 -20.01 6.79 14.01
C TRP A 228 -20.49 5.34 13.86
N LEU A 229 -19.91 4.40 14.60
CA LEU A 229 -20.31 2.98 14.58
C LEU A 229 -21.76 2.79 15.02
N LYS A 230 -22.25 3.53 16.02
CA LYS A 230 -23.65 3.48 16.49
C LYS A 230 -24.64 3.79 15.35
N ASN A 231 -24.29 4.74 14.49
CA ASN A 231 -25.10 5.14 13.33
C ASN A 231 -24.80 4.33 12.05
N PHE A 232 -23.71 3.57 12.02
CA PHE A 232 -23.30 2.77 10.87
C PHE A 232 -24.27 1.60 10.62
N LYS A 233 -24.88 1.59 9.43
CA LYS A 233 -25.88 0.60 8.98
C LYS A 233 -25.28 -0.56 8.17
N GLY A 234 -24.00 -0.49 7.82
CA GLY A 234 -23.30 -1.58 7.11
C GLY A 234 -22.89 -2.72 8.02
N ASN A 235 -22.23 -3.72 7.44
CA ASN A 235 -21.66 -4.85 8.15
C ASN A 235 -20.49 -4.37 9.03
N LYS A 236 -20.61 -4.53 10.34
CA LYS A 236 -19.56 -4.23 11.31
C LYS A 236 -19.34 -5.41 12.23
N GLU A 237 -18.09 -5.81 12.38
CA GLU A 237 -17.69 -6.77 13.42
C GLU A 237 -17.81 -6.04 14.79
N SER A 238 -18.52 -6.64 15.75
CA SER A 238 -18.87 -5.98 17.03
C SER A 238 -17.90 -6.30 18.18
N THR A 239 -16.86 -7.10 17.91
CA THR A 239 -15.91 -7.62 18.91
C THR A 239 -14.77 -6.65 19.24
N MET A 240 -15.08 -5.35 19.36
CA MET A 240 -14.15 -4.35 19.89
C MET A 240 -14.06 -4.45 21.42
N ILE A 241 -12.84 -4.62 21.92
CA ILE A 241 -12.52 -4.77 23.35
C ILE A 241 -11.62 -3.62 23.79
N CYS A 242 -11.86 -3.06 24.97
CA CYS A 242 -11.03 -2.04 25.60
C CYS A 242 -9.68 -2.62 26.02
N ALA A 243 -8.58 -2.05 25.53
CA ALA A 243 -7.23 -2.37 25.97
C ALA A 243 -6.80 -1.53 27.18
N GLY A 244 -7.38 -0.34 27.34
CA GLY A 244 -7.16 0.56 28.47
C GLY A 244 -8.31 1.56 28.64
N PRO A 245 -8.34 2.31 29.76
CA PRO A 245 -7.47 2.17 30.95
C PRO A 245 -7.70 0.87 31.74
N LYS A 246 -6.74 0.52 32.60
CA LYS A 246 -6.67 -0.79 33.30
C LYS A 246 -7.93 -1.26 34.03
N HIS A 247 -8.79 -0.35 34.50
CA HIS A 247 -9.99 -0.69 35.26
C HIS A 247 -11.18 -1.15 34.40
N ILE A 248 -11.14 -0.92 33.08
CA ILE A 248 -12.11 -1.42 32.08
C ILE A 248 -11.45 -2.29 31.01
N GLN A 249 -10.20 -2.72 31.25
CA GLN A 249 -9.45 -3.54 30.31
C GLN A 249 -10.10 -4.92 30.17
N GLY A 250 -10.39 -5.34 28.93
CA GLY A 250 -11.08 -6.60 28.64
C GLY A 250 -12.59 -6.48 28.51
N GLU A 251 -13.19 -5.34 28.88
CA GLU A 251 -14.61 -5.06 28.60
C GLU A 251 -14.85 -4.77 27.10
N LYS A 252 -16.07 -5.00 26.61
CA LYS A 252 -16.45 -4.56 25.25
C LYS A 252 -16.56 -3.04 25.22
N VAL A 253 -16.17 -2.44 24.10
CA VAL A 253 -16.20 -0.97 23.92
C VAL A 253 -17.62 -0.40 24.07
N SER A 254 -18.66 -1.11 23.61
CA SER A 254 -20.06 -0.70 23.82
C SER A 254 -20.41 -0.62 25.30
N ASP A 255 -20.15 -1.72 26.01
CA ASP A 255 -20.60 -1.95 27.37
C ASP A 255 -19.87 -0.97 28.33
N ALA A 256 -18.58 -0.74 28.09
CA ALA A 256 -17.77 0.23 28.81
C ALA A 256 -18.20 1.70 28.56
N VAL A 257 -18.49 2.06 27.30
CA VAL A 257 -18.92 3.44 26.97
C VAL A 257 -20.26 3.78 27.62
N GLU A 258 -21.18 2.82 27.68
CA GLU A 258 -22.51 3.00 28.29
C GLU A 258 -22.42 2.95 29.83
N THR A 259 -21.74 1.96 30.41
CA THR A 259 -21.63 1.79 31.87
C THR A 259 -20.92 2.96 32.55
N TYR A 260 -19.81 3.42 31.98
CA TYR A 260 -19.00 4.50 32.56
C TYR A 260 -19.35 5.89 31.99
N ASN A 261 -20.43 6.02 31.21
CA ASN A 261 -20.88 7.26 30.57
C ASN A 261 -19.78 8.02 29.78
N ILE A 262 -18.84 7.28 29.19
CA ILE A 262 -17.58 7.82 28.63
C ILE A 262 -17.85 8.90 27.57
N CYS A 263 -18.89 8.69 26.76
CA CYS A 263 -19.24 9.57 25.63
C CYS A 263 -20.41 10.50 25.90
N ALA A 264 -20.86 10.63 27.16
CA ALA A 264 -21.89 11.59 27.53
C ALA A 264 -21.50 13.03 27.15
N GLU A 265 -22.49 13.82 26.74
CA GLU A 265 -22.32 15.26 26.58
C GLU A 265 -22.15 15.88 27.97
N ILE A 266 -21.04 16.58 28.20
CA ILE A 266 -20.86 17.36 29.42
C ILE A 266 -21.78 18.57 29.28
N PRO A 267 -22.76 18.78 30.17
CA PRO A 267 -23.54 20.01 30.16
C PRO A 267 -22.57 21.17 30.41
N VAL A 268 -22.41 22.04 29.42
CA VAL A 268 -21.64 23.27 29.56
C VAL A 268 -22.41 24.16 30.52
N VAL A 269 -22.07 24.09 31.80
CA VAL A 269 -22.54 25.06 32.80
C VAL A 269 -21.88 26.39 32.45
N VAL A 270 -22.59 27.20 31.67
CA VAL A 270 -22.22 28.59 31.39
C VAL A 270 -22.35 29.36 32.70
N THR A 271 -21.29 29.35 33.52
CA THR A 271 -21.15 30.33 34.59
C THR A 271 -20.86 31.67 33.94
N GLU A 272 -21.91 32.44 33.68
CA GLU A 272 -21.81 33.83 33.28
C GLU A 272 -21.10 34.63 34.38
N LYS A 273 -19.78 34.77 34.26
CA LYS A 273 -19.04 35.81 34.97
C LYS A 273 -19.03 37.04 34.05
N PRO A 274 -19.61 38.18 34.49
CA PRO A 274 -19.66 39.38 33.65
C PRO A 274 -18.24 39.87 33.35
N TYR A 275 -17.86 39.83 32.08
CA TYR A 275 -16.53 40.20 31.60
C TYR A 275 -16.40 41.73 31.61
N GLN A 276 -15.64 42.29 32.54
CA GLN A 276 -15.32 43.73 32.51
C GLN A 276 -14.34 44.03 31.38
N VAL A 277 -14.68 45.01 30.55
CA VAL A 277 -13.89 45.42 29.38
C VAL A 277 -12.55 46.03 29.83
N PRO A 278 -11.38 45.49 29.41
CA PRO A 278 -10.10 46.14 29.65
C PRO A 278 -10.01 47.45 28.86
N LYS A 279 -9.59 48.54 29.53
CA LYS A 279 -9.36 49.83 28.87
C LYS A 279 -8.23 49.71 27.84
N THR A 280 -8.47 50.26 26.66
CA THR A 280 -7.52 50.29 25.54
C THR A 280 -6.23 51.02 25.87
N GLN A 281 -5.09 50.35 25.73
CA GLN A 281 -3.79 51.00 25.61
C GLN A 281 -3.45 51.26 24.13
N GLN A 282 -2.79 52.38 23.87
CA GLN A 282 -2.57 52.90 22.51
C GLN A 282 -1.51 52.10 21.74
N ARG A 283 -1.66 51.98 20.42
CA ARG A 283 -0.67 51.38 19.52
C ARG A 283 0.60 52.26 19.44
N PRO A 284 1.81 51.68 19.53
CA PRO A 284 3.04 52.35 19.12
C PRO A 284 3.05 52.63 17.62
N ILE A 285 3.65 53.75 17.23
CA ILE A 285 3.81 54.19 15.84
C ILE A 285 4.96 53.40 15.18
N PHE A 286 4.72 52.90 13.97
CA PHE A 286 5.72 52.13 13.21
C PHE A 286 6.59 53.06 12.35
N ILE A 287 7.90 53.06 12.58
CA ILE A 287 8.87 53.83 11.78
C ILE A 287 9.57 52.89 10.79
N PRO A 288 9.48 53.11 9.46
CA PRO A 288 10.17 52.28 8.48
C PRO A 288 11.68 52.57 8.44
N LYS A 289 12.50 51.53 8.25
CA LYS A 289 13.95 51.64 7.98
C LYS A 289 14.24 51.48 6.47
N PRO A 290 15.36 52.03 5.95
CA PRO A 290 15.55 52.22 4.51
C PRO A 290 16.16 51.03 3.77
N THR A 291 15.96 51.01 2.45
CA THR A 291 16.42 49.99 1.50
C THR A 291 17.68 50.44 0.75
N VAL A 292 18.74 49.61 0.68
CA VAL A 292 19.86 49.71 -0.29
C VAL A 292 20.48 48.30 -0.53
N PRO A 293 21.33 48.04 -1.55
CA PRO A 293 20.86 47.29 -2.73
C PRO A 293 21.67 46.02 -3.09
N LYS A 294 21.37 45.47 -4.28
CA LYS A 294 22.03 44.31 -4.92
C LYS A 294 23.56 44.46 -5.10
N VAL A 295 24.24 43.31 -5.16
CA VAL A 295 25.51 43.09 -5.89
C VAL A 295 25.38 41.79 -6.70
N GLU A 296 26.08 41.71 -7.83
CA GLU A 296 25.93 40.71 -8.90
C GLU A 296 26.94 39.53 -8.83
N ASP A 297 26.59 38.47 -9.56
CA ASP A 297 27.42 37.44 -10.24
C ASP A 297 28.64 36.77 -9.58
N TYR A 298 28.72 35.44 -9.74
CA TYR A 298 29.71 34.77 -10.60
C TYR A 298 29.33 33.29 -10.85
N GLU A 299 29.62 32.79 -12.06
CA GLU A 299 29.29 31.44 -12.55
C GLU A 299 30.40 30.39 -12.26
N PRO A 300 30.18 29.07 -12.53
CA PRO A 300 30.87 27.99 -11.81
C PRO A 300 32.18 27.48 -12.45
N THR A 301 32.92 26.68 -11.69
CA THR A 301 34.02 25.85 -12.21
C THR A 301 33.72 24.35 -12.09
N SER A 302 34.18 23.62 -13.11
CA SER A 302 33.89 22.22 -13.40
C SER A 302 35.02 21.28 -12.96
N PHE A 303 34.68 20.06 -12.56
CA PHE A 303 35.63 18.93 -12.57
C PHE A 303 34.95 17.62 -12.99
N THR A 304 35.62 16.88 -13.88
CA THR A 304 35.21 15.61 -14.49
C THR A 304 36.06 14.43 -13.96
N PRO A 305 35.68 13.15 -14.22
CA PRO A 305 36.01 12.03 -13.32
C PRO A 305 36.99 10.98 -13.89
N SER A 306 37.21 9.88 -13.12
CA SER A 306 37.62 8.48 -13.49
C SER A 306 38.89 7.98 -12.77
N PRO A 307 39.24 6.66 -12.75
CA PRO A 307 38.48 5.44 -13.09
C PRO A 307 38.54 4.30 -12.02
N SER A 308 37.87 3.17 -12.32
CA SER A 308 37.91 1.86 -11.61
C SER A 308 39.16 1.01 -11.94
N PRO A 309 39.47 -0.02 -11.12
CA PRO A 309 39.55 -1.44 -11.59
C PRO A 309 39.16 -2.50 -10.49
N ASP A 310 38.93 -3.81 -10.71
CA ASP A 310 38.46 -4.62 -11.87
C ASP A 310 37.90 -6.01 -11.40
N PHE A 311 37.59 -6.95 -12.32
CA PHE A 311 37.16 -8.34 -12.07
C PHE A 311 38.31 -9.38 -12.09
N PRO A 312 38.07 -10.58 -11.52
CA PRO A 312 38.41 -11.83 -12.21
C PRO A 312 37.28 -12.90 -12.23
N THR A 313 37.57 -14.05 -12.84
CA THR A 313 36.63 -14.83 -13.67
C THR A 313 36.30 -16.26 -13.16
N SER A 314 35.23 -16.83 -13.73
CA SER A 314 34.96 -18.28 -13.96
C SER A 314 34.88 -19.25 -12.77
N GLY A 315 33.68 -19.81 -12.58
CA GLY A 315 33.44 -21.12 -11.93
C GLY A 315 32.72 -22.07 -12.91
N PRO A 316 32.65 -23.39 -12.62
CA PRO A 316 32.19 -24.42 -13.55
C PRO A 316 30.66 -24.39 -13.82
N GLU A 317 30.25 -25.04 -14.91
CA GLU A 317 28.85 -25.13 -15.35
C GLU A 317 27.93 -25.76 -14.28
N PRO A 318 26.70 -25.22 -14.10
CA PRO A 318 25.74 -25.80 -13.16
C PRO A 318 25.04 -27.03 -13.76
N GLU A 319 24.91 -28.10 -12.97
CA GLU A 319 23.99 -29.20 -13.28
C GLU A 319 22.55 -28.65 -13.43
N TYR A 320 21.95 -28.88 -14.60
CA TYR A 320 20.61 -28.40 -14.92
C TYR A 320 19.54 -29.29 -14.25
N GLU A 321 19.17 -28.97 -13.00
CA GLU A 321 17.93 -29.50 -12.41
C GLU A 321 16.74 -29.19 -13.33
N HIS A 322 15.99 -30.21 -13.75
CA HIS A 322 14.85 -30.03 -14.65
C HIS A 322 13.75 -29.14 -14.02
N VAL A 323 13.23 -28.20 -14.83
CA VAL A 323 12.04 -27.41 -14.50
C VAL A 323 10.79 -28.21 -14.88
N SER A 324 9.89 -28.41 -13.92
CA SER A 324 8.64 -29.14 -14.11
C SER A 324 7.55 -28.22 -14.66
N PHE A 325 7.02 -28.54 -15.85
CA PHE A 325 5.88 -27.85 -16.44
C PHE A 325 4.58 -28.48 -15.95
N HIS A 326 3.82 -27.77 -15.11
CA HIS A 326 2.55 -28.28 -14.61
C HIS A 326 1.43 -28.16 -15.65
N LYS A 327 1.50 -27.15 -16.54
CA LYS A 327 0.52 -26.94 -17.62
C LYS A 327 1.07 -26.00 -18.69
N ILE A 328 0.85 -26.36 -19.96
CA ILE A 328 1.18 -25.57 -21.15
C ILE A 328 -0.04 -25.62 -22.08
N ILE A 329 -0.68 -24.48 -22.37
CA ILE A 329 -1.75 -24.42 -23.39
C ILE A 329 -1.33 -23.49 -24.53
N ALA A 330 -1.07 -24.07 -25.69
CA ALA A 330 -1.00 -23.37 -26.96
C ALA A 330 -2.40 -23.25 -27.58
N GLY A 331 -2.71 -22.11 -28.20
CA GLY A 331 -3.92 -21.97 -29.00
C GLY A 331 -3.81 -22.67 -30.34
N SER A 332 -4.79 -23.53 -30.65
CA SER A 332 -5.10 -24.01 -32.01
C SER A 332 -5.40 -22.88 -32.98
#